data_AF-A0A3B9ZJP7-F1
#
_entry.id   AF-A0A3B9ZJP7-F1
#
_cell.length_a   1.000
_cell.length_b   1.000
_cell.length_c   1.000
_cell.angle_alpha   90.00
_cell.angle_beta   90.00
_cell.angle_gamma   90.00
#
_symmetry.space_group_name_H-M   'P 1'
#
loop_
_entity.id
_entity.type
_entity.pdbx_description
1 polymer ?
#
loop_
_entity_poly.entity_id
_entity_poly.type
_entity_poly.pdbx_seq_one_letter_code
_entity_poly.pdbx_strand_id
1 'polypeptide(L)'
;MLFQEVKERIAQDILRLSAGADCDKQKSILRFESPCPRVNCLDWLYTQAGPVKVYWASRDNSFRMAGIGTADITRGNAIDTYNTPFNTISQRLSAGGDIRYYGGMDFYPPEVNRDIAGTRKTAQEWKAFGAYCFLLPRFEIIEREGKYFFACNIATQDVTESLLKDYLRALNEISFSLSLSAVSIPKIKSLSVSPNSQEW
;
A
#
# COMPACT_ATOMS: atom_id res chain seq x y z
N MET A 1 -19.32 13.65 -11.18
CA MET A 1 -17.98 14.08 -10.75
C MET A 1 -16.98 13.56 -11.77
N LEU A 2 -15.99 14.35 -12.17
CA LEU A 2 -14.91 13.92 -13.06
C LEU A 2 -13.66 13.59 -12.22
N PHE A 3 -12.77 12.71 -12.70
CA PHE A 3 -11.52 12.41 -11.98
C PHE A 3 -10.63 13.65 -11.76
N GLN A 4 -10.76 14.65 -12.63
CA GLN A 4 -10.08 15.93 -12.47
C GLN A 4 -10.56 16.68 -11.22
N GLU A 5 -11.87 16.72 -10.97
CA GLU A 5 -12.46 17.34 -9.78
C GLU A 5 -12.03 16.62 -8.49
N VAL A 6 -11.84 15.30 -8.57
CA VAL A 6 -11.34 14.47 -7.46
C VAL A 6 -9.90 14.85 -7.13
N LYS A 7 -9.03 14.97 -8.15
CA LYS A 7 -7.64 15.42 -7.97
C LYS A 7 -7.59 16.83 -7.37
N GLU A 8 -8.40 17.75 -7.88
CA GLU A 8 -8.45 19.14 -7.39
C GLU A 8 -8.87 19.21 -5.93
N ARG A 9 -9.86 18.41 -5.51
CA ARG A 9 -10.27 18.34 -4.11
C ARG A 9 -9.15 17.85 -3.20
N ILE A 10 -8.50 16.75 -3.55
CA ILE A 10 -7.37 16.22 -2.76
C ILE A 10 -6.19 17.20 -2.75
N ALA A 11 -5.92 17.88 -3.87
CA ALA A 11 -4.88 18.90 -3.94
C ALA A 11 -5.19 20.09 -3.00
N GLN A 12 -6.45 20.53 -2.93
CA GLN A 12 -6.87 21.58 -2.00
C GLN A 12 -6.66 21.16 -0.55
N ASP A 13 -6.99 19.92 -0.19
CA ASP A 13 -6.78 19.40 1.16
C ASP A 13 -5.29 19.34 1.52
N ILE A 14 -4.43 18.91 0.59
CA ILE A 14 -2.96 18.94 0.77
C ILE A 14 -2.45 20.39 0.94
N LEU A 15 -2.96 21.33 0.15
CA LEU A 15 -2.56 22.75 0.24
C LEU A 15 -3.00 23.38 1.58
N ARG A 16 -4.18 23.04 2.09
CA ARG A 16 -4.61 23.49 3.43
C ARG A 16 -3.68 23.02 4.53
N LEU A 17 -3.19 21.79 4.43
CA LEU A 17 -2.18 21.26 5.34
C LEU A 17 -0.88 22.09 5.29
N SER A 18 -0.45 22.50 4.09
CA SER A 18 0.75 23.36 3.92
C SER A 18 0.59 24.75 4.52
N ALA A 19 -0.63 25.29 4.54
CA ALA A 19 -0.96 26.58 5.13
C ALA A 19 -1.13 26.54 6.67
N GLY A 20 -0.90 25.38 7.29
CA GLY A 20 -1.00 25.18 8.74
C GLY A 20 -2.43 25.07 9.27
N ALA A 21 -3.43 24.95 8.40
CA ALA A 21 -4.85 25.01 8.78
C ALA A 21 -5.41 23.70 9.35
N ASP A 22 -4.70 22.56 9.22
CA ASP A 22 -5.33 21.24 9.42
C ASP A 22 -4.38 20.12 9.91
N CYS A 23 -3.38 20.47 10.75
CA CYS A 23 -2.60 19.43 11.44
C CYS A 23 -3.22 19.14 12.82
N ASP A 24 -4.14 18.17 12.87
CA ASP A 24 -4.46 17.53 14.13
C ASP A 24 -3.22 16.75 14.58
N LYS A 25 -2.39 17.39 15.42
CA LYS A 25 -1.13 16.83 15.92
C LYS A 25 -1.33 15.54 16.71
N GLN A 26 -2.56 15.18 17.05
CA GLN A 26 -2.89 13.95 17.76
C GLN A 26 -3.04 12.76 16.81
N LYS A 27 -3.26 13.00 15.50
CA LYS A 27 -3.33 11.94 14.49
C LYS A 27 -1.96 11.63 13.92
N SER A 28 -1.61 10.35 13.86
CA SER A 28 -0.35 9.89 13.24
C SER A 28 -0.44 9.78 11.72
N ILE A 29 -1.64 9.60 11.18
CA ILE A 29 -1.93 9.53 9.75
C ILE A 29 -3.09 10.48 9.43
N LEU A 30 -2.93 11.31 8.41
CA LEU A 30 -4.00 12.07 7.78
C LEU A 30 -4.49 11.34 6.55
N ARG A 31 -5.81 11.27 6.40
CA ARG A 31 -6.47 10.65 5.24
C ARG A 31 -7.44 11.64 4.64
N PHE A 32 -7.21 11.99 3.38
CA PHE A 32 -8.16 12.74 2.56
C PHE A 32 -8.86 11.78 1.63
N GLU A 33 -10.19 11.74 1.66
CA GLU A 33 -10.99 10.81 0.85
C GLU A 33 -12.07 11.59 0.11
N SER A 34 -12.18 11.33 -1.19
CA SER A 34 -13.21 11.92 -2.05
C SER A 34 -13.94 10.81 -2.80
N PRO A 35 -15.27 10.86 -2.91
CA PRO A 35 -16.00 10.06 -3.89
C PRO A 35 -15.39 10.26 -5.28
N CYS A 36 -15.33 9.21 -6.08
CA CYS A 36 -14.84 9.27 -7.45
C CYS A 36 -15.73 8.49 -8.41
N PRO A 37 -15.60 8.71 -9.73
CA PRO A 37 -16.28 7.86 -10.72
C PRO A 37 -15.86 6.40 -10.58
N ARG A 38 -16.74 5.52 -11.07
CA ARG A 38 -16.45 4.10 -11.17
C ARG A 38 -15.17 3.86 -11.97
N VAL A 39 -14.28 3.05 -11.41
CA VAL A 39 -13.04 2.61 -12.05
C VAL A 39 -12.69 1.21 -11.55
N ASN A 40 -12.21 0.36 -12.46
CA ASN A 40 -11.68 -0.94 -12.09
C ASN A 40 -10.32 -0.74 -11.39
N CYS A 41 -10.22 -1.20 -10.14
CA CYS A 41 -9.02 -1.06 -9.31
C CYS A 41 -7.76 -1.63 -9.97
N LEU A 42 -7.85 -2.81 -10.59
CA LEU A 42 -6.70 -3.45 -11.24
C LEU A 42 -6.28 -2.72 -12.52
N ASP A 43 -7.25 -2.31 -13.34
CA ASP A 43 -6.97 -1.58 -14.58
C ASP A 43 -6.30 -0.24 -14.27
N TRP A 44 -6.78 0.46 -13.24
CA TRP A 44 -6.13 1.67 -12.74
C TRP A 44 -4.72 1.39 -12.21
N LEU A 45 -4.53 0.34 -11.40
CA LEU A 45 -3.21 0.02 -10.85
C LEU A 45 -2.20 -0.30 -11.95
N TYR A 46 -2.65 -0.94 -13.02
CA TYR A 46 -1.85 -1.27 -14.18
C TYR A 46 -1.31 -0.01 -14.88
N THR A 47 -2.12 1.04 -15.03
CA THR A 47 -1.74 2.27 -15.73
C THR A 47 -0.79 3.19 -14.94
N GLN A 48 -0.60 2.95 -13.64
CA GLN A 48 0.26 3.82 -12.83
C GLN A 48 1.74 3.54 -13.09
N ALA A 49 2.53 4.61 -13.22
CA ALA A 49 3.97 4.52 -13.14
C ALA A 49 4.40 4.43 -11.66
N GLY A 50 5.35 3.57 -11.35
CA GLY A 50 5.92 3.48 -9.99
C GLY A 50 6.16 2.04 -9.51
N PRO A 51 7.15 1.86 -8.63
CA PRO A 51 7.57 0.52 -8.18
C PRO A 51 6.69 -0.06 -7.08
N VAL A 52 5.99 0.77 -6.30
CA VAL A 52 5.14 0.32 -5.19
C VAL A 52 3.69 0.34 -5.64
N LYS A 53 3.13 -0.87 -5.77
CA LYS A 53 1.75 -1.13 -6.15
C LYS A 53 1.19 -2.19 -5.21
N VAL A 54 -0.01 -1.97 -4.69
CA VAL A 54 -0.72 -2.92 -3.83
C VAL A 54 -2.12 -3.11 -4.35
N TYR A 55 -2.59 -4.35 -4.29
CA TYR A 55 -3.98 -4.69 -4.56
C TYR A 55 -4.52 -5.57 -3.43
N TRP A 56 -5.76 -5.33 -3.03
CA TRP A 56 -6.48 -6.18 -2.10
C TRP A 56 -7.95 -6.29 -2.51
N ALA A 57 -8.49 -7.49 -2.39
CA ALA A 57 -9.93 -7.73 -2.54
C ALA A 57 -10.39 -8.70 -1.46
N SER A 58 -11.51 -8.34 -0.83
CA SER A 58 -12.28 -9.26 0.01
C SER A 58 -12.82 -10.43 -0.81
N ARG A 59 -12.93 -11.60 -0.20
CA ARG A 59 -13.40 -12.83 -0.87
C ARG A 59 -14.86 -12.75 -1.31
N ASP A 60 -15.67 -11.99 -0.58
CA ASP A 60 -17.09 -11.76 -0.87
C ASP A 60 -17.33 -10.59 -1.85
N ASN A 61 -16.25 -9.94 -2.33
CA ASN A 61 -16.30 -8.75 -3.18
C ASN A 61 -16.97 -7.51 -2.53
N SER A 62 -17.15 -7.48 -1.21
CA SER A 62 -17.70 -6.31 -0.51
C SER A 62 -16.77 -5.09 -0.54
N PHE A 63 -15.46 -5.36 -0.68
CA PHE A 63 -14.37 -4.39 -0.64
C PHE A 63 -13.27 -4.76 -1.64
N ARG A 64 -12.77 -3.76 -2.38
CA ARG A 64 -11.53 -3.81 -3.17
C ARG A 64 -10.74 -2.52 -3.01
N MET A 65 -9.42 -2.63 -3.09
CA MET A 65 -8.51 -1.50 -3.03
C MET A 65 -7.35 -1.75 -4.01
N ALA A 66 -7.00 -0.72 -4.76
CA ALA A 66 -5.71 -0.62 -5.42
C ALA A 66 -4.98 0.62 -4.91
N GLY A 67 -3.69 0.49 -4.63
CA GLY A 67 -2.89 1.54 -4.01
C GLY A 67 -1.52 1.69 -4.64
N ILE A 68 -1.01 2.91 -4.68
CA ILE A 68 0.32 3.24 -5.19
C ILE A 68 1.13 4.07 -4.19
N GLY A 69 2.44 3.94 -4.28
CA GLY A 69 3.38 4.64 -3.39
C GLY A 69 3.24 4.21 -1.93
N THR A 70 3.97 4.87 -1.04
CA THR A 70 4.01 4.55 0.38
C THR A 70 3.80 5.84 1.18
N ALA A 71 2.78 5.88 2.02
CA ALA A 71 2.58 6.93 3.03
C ALA A 71 3.26 6.57 4.35
N ASP A 72 3.17 5.30 4.75
CA ASP A 72 3.85 4.74 5.91
C ASP A 72 4.14 3.25 5.68
N ILE A 73 5.13 2.72 6.38
CA ILE A 73 5.52 1.31 6.27
C ILE A 73 6.10 0.78 7.58
N THR A 74 5.61 -0.37 8.01
CA THR A 74 6.23 -1.17 9.06
C THR A 74 6.79 -2.45 8.46
N ARG A 75 8.10 -2.67 8.62
CA ARG A 75 8.80 -3.86 8.11
C ARG A 75 9.91 -4.24 9.06
N GLY A 76 10.23 -5.52 9.11
CA GLY A 76 11.29 -6.05 9.96
C GLY A 76 11.91 -7.30 9.37
N ASN A 77 13.17 -7.57 9.69
CA ASN A 77 13.89 -8.77 9.24
C ASN A 77 13.79 -9.93 10.23
N ALA A 78 13.21 -9.70 11.40
CA ALA A 78 12.91 -10.68 12.42
C ALA A 78 11.56 -10.33 13.06
N ILE A 79 10.86 -11.35 13.53
CA ILE A 79 9.68 -11.20 14.37
C ILE A 79 10.12 -11.70 15.73
N ASP A 80 10.26 -10.84 16.73
CA ASP A 80 10.53 -11.31 18.09
C ASP A 80 9.23 -11.84 18.72
N THR A 81 8.13 -11.12 18.47
CA THR A 81 6.76 -11.54 18.79
C THR A 81 5.84 -11.15 17.65
N TYR A 82 4.82 -11.95 17.35
CA TYR A 82 3.83 -11.61 16.31
C TYR A 82 3.11 -10.28 16.58
N ASN A 83 3.07 -9.84 17.83
CA ASN A 83 2.43 -8.58 18.20
C ASN A 83 3.24 -7.34 17.79
N THR A 84 4.55 -7.46 17.55
CA THR A 84 5.40 -6.32 17.22
C THR A 84 4.86 -5.47 16.05
N PRO A 85 4.60 -6.02 14.84
CA PRO A 85 4.03 -5.23 13.75
C PRO A 85 2.65 -4.64 14.07
N PHE A 86 1.79 -5.41 14.75
CA PHE A 86 0.42 -4.99 15.04
C PHE A 86 0.32 -3.93 16.14
N ASN A 87 1.26 -3.89 17.07
CA ASN A 87 1.36 -2.83 18.06
C ASN A 87 1.69 -1.50 17.37
N THR A 88 2.66 -1.50 16.45
CA THR A 88 2.99 -0.33 15.63
C THR A 88 1.80 0.11 14.81
N ILE A 89 1.15 -0.82 14.09
CA ILE A 89 -0.05 -0.51 13.29
C ILE A 89 -1.18 0.04 14.17
N SER A 90 -1.45 -0.57 15.34
CA SER A 90 -2.52 -0.12 16.23
C SER A 90 -2.28 1.30 16.74
N GLN A 91 -1.04 1.66 17.06
CA GLN A 91 -0.68 3.05 17.42
C GLN A 91 -0.88 4.03 16.26
N ARG A 92 -0.74 3.57 15.00
CA ARG A 92 -1.03 4.40 13.83
C ARG A 92 -2.54 4.53 13.58
N LEU A 93 -3.30 3.47 13.79
CA LEU A 93 -4.74 3.43 13.54
C LEU A 93 -5.60 4.05 14.65
N SER A 94 -5.07 4.23 15.87
CA SER A 94 -5.82 4.79 17.01
C SER A 94 -6.34 6.23 16.79
N ALA A 95 -5.89 6.89 15.72
CA ALA A 95 -6.34 8.22 15.28
C ALA A 95 -7.74 8.23 14.62
N GLY A 96 -8.34 7.05 14.33
CA GLY A 96 -9.65 6.90 13.70
C GLY A 96 -9.63 7.00 12.16
N GLY A 97 -10.75 6.64 11.53
CA GLY A 97 -10.92 6.60 10.06
C GLY A 97 -10.78 5.19 9.44
N ASP A 98 -11.13 5.05 8.16
CA ASP A 98 -10.99 3.79 7.38
C ASP A 98 -9.55 3.68 6.80
N ILE A 99 -8.55 3.76 7.67
CA ILE A 99 -7.13 3.61 7.32
C ILE A 99 -6.77 2.13 7.44
N ARG A 100 -6.04 1.59 6.46
CA ARG A 100 -5.66 0.17 6.42
C ARG A 100 -4.22 0.02 5.99
N TYR A 101 -3.49 -0.84 6.69
CA TYR A 101 -2.18 -1.32 6.25
C TYR A 101 -2.36 -2.65 5.53
N TYR A 102 -1.62 -2.83 4.44
CA TYR A 102 -1.69 -3.99 3.58
C TYR A 102 -0.33 -4.66 3.49
N GLY A 103 -0.32 -5.99 3.51
CA GLY A 103 0.91 -6.74 3.42
C GLY A 103 0.78 -8.09 4.09
N GLY A 104 1.88 -8.58 4.64
CA GLY A 104 1.93 -9.90 5.23
C GLY A 104 3.19 -10.16 6.03
N MET A 105 3.28 -11.39 6.52
CA MET A 105 4.39 -11.90 7.30
C MET A 105 4.75 -13.31 6.84
N ASP A 106 5.96 -13.73 7.18
CA ASP A 106 6.43 -15.09 6.96
C ASP A 106 5.51 -16.12 7.63
N PHE A 107 5.37 -17.28 6.99
CA PHE A 107 4.70 -18.44 7.58
C PHE A 107 5.49 -19.07 8.73
N TYR A 108 6.82 -18.95 8.71
CA TYR A 108 7.67 -19.63 9.69
C TYR A 108 7.71 -18.87 11.02
N PRO A 109 7.53 -19.56 12.15
CA PRO A 109 7.66 -18.93 13.45
C PRO A 109 9.08 -18.38 13.67
N PRO A 110 9.20 -17.31 14.48
CA PRO A 110 10.48 -16.71 14.89
C PRO A 110 11.58 -17.68 15.32
N GLU A 111 11.17 -18.79 15.92
CA GLU A 111 12.00 -19.81 16.54
C GLU A 111 12.59 -20.79 15.52
N VAL A 112 11.87 -21.05 14.43
CA VAL A 112 12.20 -22.08 13.43
C VAL A 112 12.92 -21.51 12.22
N ASN A 113 12.79 -20.20 12.00
CA ASN A 113 13.35 -19.51 10.85
C ASN A 113 14.81 -19.07 11.07
N ARG A 114 15.64 -19.84 11.77
CA ARG A 114 17.06 -19.55 11.99
C ARG A 114 17.94 -20.75 11.59
N ASP A 115 19.12 -20.48 11.04
CA ASP A 115 20.16 -21.47 10.83
C ASP A 115 21.00 -21.70 12.10
N ILE A 116 21.98 -22.59 12.00
CA ILE A 116 22.86 -22.97 13.12
C ILE A 116 23.67 -21.76 13.64
N ALA A 117 23.89 -20.76 12.79
CA ALA A 117 24.54 -19.50 13.15
C ALA A 117 23.55 -18.43 13.68
N GLY A 118 22.27 -18.78 13.87
CA GLY A 118 21.23 -17.86 14.31
C GLY A 118 20.72 -16.90 13.24
N THR A 119 21.10 -17.09 11.97
CA THR A 119 20.74 -16.23 10.84
C THR A 119 19.42 -16.68 10.21
N ARG A 120 18.58 -15.74 9.76
CA ARG A 120 17.28 -16.07 9.19
C ARG A 120 17.40 -16.95 7.94
N LYS A 121 16.70 -18.09 7.89
CA LYS A 121 16.62 -18.95 6.69
C LYS A 121 15.66 -18.35 5.66
N THR A 122 16.10 -17.31 4.96
CA THR A 122 15.32 -16.66 3.90
C THR A 122 15.88 -17.04 2.53
N ALA A 123 15.03 -17.61 1.66
CA ALA A 123 15.40 -17.75 0.25
C ALA A 123 15.71 -16.36 -0.35
N GLN A 124 16.65 -16.31 -1.30
CA GLN A 124 17.22 -15.05 -1.78
C GLN A 124 16.15 -14.07 -2.30
N GLU A 125 15.08 -14.60 -2.89
CA GLU A 125 13.95 -13.86 -3.46
C GLU A 125 13.15 -13.11 -2.40
N TRP A 126 13.11 -13.63 -1.17
CA TRP A 126 12.32 -13.07 -0.06
C TRP A 126 13.12 -12.13 0.84
N LYS A 127 14.44 -11.98 0.62
CA LYS A 127 15.30 -11.12 1.45
C LYS A 127 14.84 -9.67 1.46
N ALA A 128 14.40 -9.14 0.31
CA ALA A 128 13.94 -7.75 0.21
C ALA A 128 12.60 -7.50 0.94
N PHE A 129 11.77 -8.55 1.12
CA PHE A 129 10.49 -8.45 1.81
C PHE A 129 10.63 -8.36 3.34
N GLY A 130 11.65 -9.01 3.91
CA GLY A 130 11.80 -9.13 5.36
C GLY A 130 10.91 -10.24 5.93
N ALA A 131 10.83 -10.33 7.25
CA ALA A 131 9.97 -11.28 7.98
C ALA A 131 8.51 -10.81 8.05
N TYR A 132 8.30 -9.49 7.96
CA TYR A 132 6.99 -8.90 7.74
C TYR A 132 7.15 -7.57 7.01
N CYS A 133 6.13 -7.20 6.26
CA CYS A 133 6.01 -5.91 5.61
C CYS A 133 4.53 -5.56 5.52
N PHE A 134 4.13 -4.46 6.15
CA PHE A 134 2.80 -3.88 6.05
C PHE A 134 2.95 -2.41 5.67
N LEU A 135 2.27 -1.99 4.62
CA LEU A 135 2.37 -0.66 4.07
C LEU A 135 1.01 0.01 3.96
N LEU A 136 1.00 1.32 4.20
CA LEU A 136 -0.12 2.20 3.91
C LEU A 136 0.16 2.90 2.57
N PRO A 137 -0.65 2.68 1.52
CA PRO A 137 -0.41 3.32 0.24
C PRO A 137 -0.52 4.84 0.31
N ARG A 138 0.23 5.54 -0.53
CA ARG A 138 0.16 6.99 -0.66
C ARG A 138 -1.19 7.44 -1.23
N PHE A 139 -1.61 6.77 -2.28
CA PHE A 139 -2.89 7.00 -2.95
C PHE A 139 -3.61 5.68 -3.13
N GLU A 140 -4.94 5.70 -2.98
CA GLU A 140 -5.78 4.52 -3.09
C GLU A 140 -7.00 4.79 -3.96
N ILE A 141 -7.39 3.80 -4.76
CA ILE A 141 -8.74 3.65 -5.31
C ILE A 141 -9.43 2.54 -4.54
N ILE A 142 -10.62 2.83 -4.03
CA ILE A 142 -11.38 1.94 -3.16
C ILE A 142 -12.77 1.74 -3.72
N GLU A 143 -13.18 0.48 -3.83
CA GLU A 143 -14.56 0.07 -4.05
C GLU A 143 -15.06 -0.55 -2.75
N ARG A 144 -16.06 0.07 -2.10
CA ARG A 144 -16.72 -0.48 -0.92
C ARG A 144 -18.23 -0.27 -1.01
N GLU A 145 -19.00 -1.33 -0.78
CA GLU A 145 -20.48 -1.27 -0.83
C GLU A 145 -21.03 -0.66 -2.15
N GLY A 146 -20.36 -0.94 -3.28
CA GLY A 146 -20.74 -0.40 -4.61
C GLY A 146 -20.43 1.09 -4.82
N LYS A 147 -19.74 1.75 -3.86
CA LYS A 147 -19.27 3.13 -3.97
C LYS A 147 -17.77 3.17 -4.22
N TYR A 148 -17.33 4.20 -4.94
CA TYR A 148 -15.95 4.38 -5.35
C TYR A 148 -15.36 5.64 -4.71
N PHE A 149 -14.15 5.50 -4.18
CA PHE A 149 -13.42 6.58 -3.52
C PHE A 149 -11.98 6.62 -4.01
N PHE A 150 -11.45 7.83 -4.08
CA PHE A 150 -10.02 8.07 -4.18
C PHE A 150 -9.54 8.67 -2.86
N ALA A 151 -8.46 8.12 -2.32
CA ALA A 151 -7.90 8.57 -1.06
C ALA A 151 -6.41 8.91 -1.18
N CYS A 152 -5.96 9.83 -0.34
CA CYS A 152 -4.56 10.19 -0.12
C CYS A 152 -4.25 10.05 1.36
N ASN A 153 -3.21 9.29 1.68
CA ASN A 153 -2.73 9.13 3.06
C ASN A 153 -1.41 9.86 3.24
N ILE A 154 -1.22 10.54 4.36
CA ILE A 154 0.01 11.26 4.71
C ILE A 154 0.35 10.97 6.17
N ALA A 155 1.55 10.48 6.44
CA ALA A 155 2.04 10.32 7.80
C ALA A 155 2.44 11.68 8.39
N THR A 156 1.86 12.05 9.54
CA THR A 156 2.00 13.40 10.10
C THR A 156 3.41 13.70 10.57
N GLN A 157 4.14 12.69 11.07
CA GLN A 157 5.52 12.87 11.51
C GLN A 157 6.49 13.28 10.39
N ASP A 158 6.13 13.02 9.13
CA ASP A 158 6.97 13.27 7.97
C ASP A 158 6.59 14.55 7.22
N VAL A 159 5.54 15.26 7.68
CA VAL A 159 5.01 16.44 6.99
C VAL A 159 6.04 17.54 6.95
N THR A 160 6.52 17.82 5.74
CA THR A 160 7.40 18.93 5.39
C THR A 160 6.87 19.58 4.11
N GLU A 161 7.20 20.85 3.87
CA GLU A 161 6.80 21.53 2.63
C GLU A 161 7.27 20.78 1.37
N SER A 162 8.49 20.22 1.39
CA SER A 162 9.02 19.39 0.30
C SER A 162 8.18 18.13 0.09
N LEU A 163 7.81 17.43 1.17
CA LEU A 163 6.95 16.26 1.08
C LEU A 163 5.62 16.62 0.43
N LEU A 164 4.97 17.71 0.86
CA LEU A 164 3.68 18.13 0.30
C LEU A 164 3.78 18.50 -1.18
N LYS A 165 4.86 19.19 -1.60
CA LYS A 165 5.15 19.43 -3.03
C LYS A 165 5.29 18.12 -3.80
N ASP A 166 5.94 17.11 -3.23
CA ASP A 166 6.04 15.78 -3.83
C ASP A 166 4.68 15.08 -3.94
N TYR A 167 3.76 15.32 -2.98
CA TYR A 167 2.40 14.76 -3.03
C TYR A 167 1.61 15.39 -4.16
N LEU A 168 1.67 16.71 -4.30
CA LEU A 168 1.01 17.43 -5.39
C LEU A 168 1.54 17.01 -6.76
N ARG A 169 2.87 16.88 -6.91
CA ARG A 169 3.49 16.37 -8.14
C ARG A 169 3.02 14.96 -8.47
N ALA A 170 3.12 14.03 -7.51
CA ALA A 170 2.70 12.65 -7.75
C ALA A 170 1.20 12.54 -8.04
N LEU A 171 0.35 13.32 -7.36
CA LEU A 171 -1.08 13.40 -7.63
C LEU A 171 -1.35 13.85 -9.08
N ASN A 172 -0.57 14.80 -9.60
CA ASN A 172 -0.69 15.24 -10.99
C ASN A 172 -0.34 14.11 -11.98
N GLU A 173 0.63 13.27 -11.66
CA GLU A 173 1.10 12.15 -12.50
C GLU A 173 0.14 10.94 -12.52
N ILE A 174 -0.80 10.84 -11.57
CA ILE A 174 -1.76 9.72 -11.53
C ILE A 174 -2.59 9.69 -12.81
N SER A 175 -2.61 8.53 -13.48
CA SER A 175 -3.44 8.33 -14.65
C SER A 175 -4.80 7.75 -14.27
N PHE A 176 -5.86 8.31 -14.85
CA PHE A 176 -7.20 7.69 -14.87
C PHE A 176 -7.61 7.23 -16.28
N SER A 177 -6.70 7.34 -17.27
CA SER A 177 -6.98 6.87 -18.62
C SER A 177 -6.81 5.35 -18.69
N LEU A 178 -7.94 4.65 -18.86
CA LEU A 178 -7.98 3.20 -19.01
C LEU A 178 -7.60 2.82 -20.45
N SER A 179 -6.34 3.01 -20.82
CA SER A 179 -5.76 2.52 -22.07
C SER A 179 -5.02 1.21 -21.79
N LEU A 180 -5.74 0.10 -21.74
CA LEU A 180 -5.12 -1.21 -21.66
C LEU A 180 -4.64 -1.61 -23.06
N SER A 181 -3.32 -1.60 -23.27
CA SER A 181 -2.73 -2.36 -24.37
C SER A 181 -2.86 -3.85 -24.06
N ALA A 182 -3.21 -4.66 -25.07
CA ALA A 182 -3.31 -6.10 -24.91
C ALA A 182 -1.97 -6.66 -24.41
N VAL A 183 -1.94 -7.16 -23.17
CA VAL A 183 -0.74 -7.77 -22.60
C VAL A 183 -0.67 -9.21 -23.09
N SER A 184 0.39 -9.54 -23.82
CA SER A 184 0.69 -10.94 -24.12
C SER A 184 1.16 -11.64 -22.85
N ILE A 185 0.49 -12.73 -22.48
CA ILE A 185 0.96 -13.60 -21.39
C ILE A 185 2.36 -14.09 -21.76
N PRO A 186 3.37 -13.96 -20.87
CA PRO A 186 4.73 -14.40 -21.16
C PRO A 186 4.74 -15.91 -21.42
N LYS A 187 5.51 -16.34 -22.43
CA LYS A 187 5.71 -17.77 -22.71
C LYS A 187 6.54 -18.41 -21.61
N ILE A 188 6.08 -19.55 -21.10
CA ILE A 188 6.84 -20.38 -20.15
C ILE A 188 8.06 -20.94 -20.88
N LYS A 189 9.26 -20.67 -20.34
CA LYS A 189 10.53 -21.15 -20.92
C LYS A 189 11.01 -22.45 -20.31
N SER A 190 10.75 -22.67 -19.02
CA SER A 190 11.17 -23.85 -18.27
C SER A 190 10.33 -24.00 -17.00
N LEU A 191 10.36 -25.19 -16.39
CA LEU A 191 9.68 -25.52 -15.13
C LEU A 191 10.69 -26.20 -14.20
N SER A 192 10.71 -25.78 -12.93
CA SER A 192 11.45 -26.42 -11.85
C SER A 192 10.53 -26.61 -10.64
N VAL A 193 10.69 -27.70 -9.90
CA VAL A 193 9.86 -28.03 -8.73
C VAL A 193 10.78 -28.19 -7.52
N SER A 194 10.35 -27.64 -6.37
CA SER A 194 11.10 -27.73 -5.11
C SER A 194 10.13 -27.98 -3.93
N PRO A 195 10.32 -29.06 -3.16
CA PRO A 195 11.27 -30.15 -3.40
C PRO A 195 10.91 -30.96 -4.66
N ASN A 196 11.92 -31.55 -5.33
CA ASN A 196 11.69 -32.40 -6.51
C ASN A 196 11.19 -33.81 -6.10
N SER A 197 10.83 -34.67 -7.05
CA SER A 197 10.23 -35.99 -6.76
C SER A 197 11.14 -36.96 -6.01
N GLN A 198 12.46 -36.74 -5.98
CA GLN A 198 13.41 -37.54 -5.20
C GLN A 198 13.54 -37.04 -3.76
N GLU A 199 13.14 -35.79 -3.49
CA GLU A 199 13.24 -35.13 -2.19
C GLU A 199 11.92 -35.16 -1.39
N TRP A 200 10.83 -35.61 -2.01
CA TRP A 200 9.50 -35.81 -1.41
C TRP A 200 9.37 -37.18 -0.75
#